data_AF-A0A4Y2G831-F1
#
_entry.id   AF-A0A4Y2G831-F1
#
_cell.length_a   1.000
_cell.length_b   1.000
_cell.length_c   1.000
_cell.angle_alpha   90.00
_cell.angle_beta   90.00
_cell.angle_gamma   90.00
#
_symmetry.space_group_name_H-M   'P 1'
#
loop_
_entity.id
_entity.type
_entity.pdbx_description
1 polymer ?
#
loop_
_entity_poly.entity_id
_entity_poly.type
_entity_poly.pdbx_seq_one_letter_code
_entity_poly.pdbx_strand_id
1 'polypeptide(L)'
;MGSIANFFSNSNVMKDNENYLMLCESLKSPKVKLYCVFVMVILPTFTKVNVALQKDQPCIHTLHDDLMNLYYKLLVRFIKSAAIIKPKYLFNINFQKAKNKKSDDSLVIGSSAGVLLQDSNLSLEDKRKALFIC
;
A
#
# COMPACT_ATOMS: atom_id res chain seq x y z
N MET A 1 -14.90 20.75 -7.01
CA MET A 1 -13.83 19.85 -6.55
C MET A 1 -12.52 20.63 -6.55
N GLY A 2 -12.03 21.04 -5.39
CA GLY A 2 -10.73 21.71 -5.30
C GLY A 2 -9.62 20.70 -5.50
N SER A 3 -8.85 20.85 -6.59
CA SER A 3 -7.65 20.04 -6.82
C SER A 3 -6.68 20.26 -5.66
N ILE A 4 -5.97 19.21 -5.24
CA ILE A 4 -4.80 19.30 -4.35
C ILE A 4 -3.80 20.37 -4.83
N ALA A 5 -3.77 20.64 -6.13
CA ALA A 5 -3.01 21.74 -6.71
C ALA A 5 -3.41 23.12 -6.12
N ASN A 6 -4.70 23.40 -5.94
CA ASN A 6 -5.17 24.68 -5.38
C ASN A 6 -4.78 24.86 -3.90
N PHE A 7 -4.64 23.76 -3.14
CA PHE A 7 -4.15 23.80 -1.76
C PHE A 7 -2.66 24.20 -1.72
N PHE A 8 -1.84 23.65 -2.62
CA PHE A 8 -0.43 24.03 -2.75
C PHE A 8 -0.23 25.41 -3.38
N SER A 9 -1.13 25.86 -4.25
CA SER A 9 -1.09 27.21 -4.85
C SER A 9 -1.37 28.32 -3.83
N ASN A 10 -2.14 28.04 -2.77
CA ASN A 10 -2.36 28.96 -1.64
C ASN A 10 -1.19 28.97 -0.61
N SER A 11 -0.05 28.35 -0.94
CA SER A 11 1.13 28.23 -0.06
C SER A 11 1.67 29.54 0.50
N ASN A 12 1.36 30.69 -0.09
CA ASN A 12 1.80 31.99 0.44
C ASN A 12 1.26 32.29 1.86
N VAL A 13 0.16 31.67 2.29
CA VAL A 13 -0.40 31.85 3.64
C VAL A 13 0.25 30.91 4.67
N MET A 14 0.97 29.88 4.23
CA MET A 14 1.53 28.82 5.09
C MET A 14 3.06 28.79 5.12
N LYS A 15 3.74 29.66 4.36
CA LYS A 15 5.21 29.71 4.23
C LYS A 15 5.95 29.93 5.55
N ASP A 16 5.33 30.63 6.49
CA ASP A 16 5.93 30.93 7.81
C ASP A 16 5.50 29.93 8.89
N ASN A 17 4.66 28.94 8.56
CA ASN A 17 4.23 27.92 9.50
C ASN A 17 5.29 26.82 9.60
N GLU A 18 5.91 26.69 10.77
CA GLU A 18 6.97 25.70 11.04
C GLU A 18 6.52 24.26 10.73
N ASN A 19 5.27 23.90 11.02
CA ASN A 19 4.72 22.57 10.71
C ASN A 19 4.60 22.36 9.19
N TYR A 20 4.27 23.40 8.43
CA TYR A 20 4.20 23.33 6.98
C TYR A 20 5.59 23.12 6.37
N LEU A 21 6.60 23.86 6.86
CA LEU A 21 7.98 23.70 6.43
C LEU A 21 8.53 22.30 6.78
N MET A 22 8.27 21.81 7.99
CA MET A 22 8.65 20.45 8.40
C MET A 22 7.98 19.37 7.54
N LEU A 23 6.70 19.57 7.18
CA LEU A 23 5.98 18.66 6.28
C LEU A 23 6.59 18.69 4.87
N CYS A 24 6.88 19.87 4.33
CA CYS A 24 7.51 20.01 3.02
C CYS A 24 8.88 19.34 2.96
N GLU A 25 9.72 19.51 3.99
CA GLU A 25 11.01 18.79 4.09
C GLU A 25 10.80 17.28 4.20
N SER A 26 9.83 16.82 4.98
CA SER A 26 9.50 15.39 5.09
C SER A 26 9.06 14.80 3.76
N LEU A 27 8.24 15.52 2.98
CA LEU A 27 7.78 15.10 1.66
C LEU A 27 8.90 15.09 0.60
N LYS A 28 10.02 15.79 0.82
CA LYS A 28 11.20 15.69 -0.05
C LYS A 28 11.93 14.35 0.14
N SER A 29 11.79 13.72 1.31
CA SER A 29 12.42 12.43 1.60
C SER A 29 12.01 11.35 0.59
N PRO A 30 12.96 10.67 -0.07
CA PRO A 30 12.67 9.55 -0.98
C PRO A 30 11.85 8.44 -0.31
N LYS A 31 12.08 8.20 0.97
CA LYS A 31 11.35 7.22 1.78
C LYS A 31 9.87 7.59 1.93
N VAL A 32 9.58 8.85 2.24
CA VAL A 32 8.21 9.34 2.39
C VAL A 32 7.48 9.29 1.05
N LYS A 33 8.14 9.69 -0.04
CA LYS A 33 7.59 9.56 -1.41
C LYS A 33 7.21 8.12 -1.73
N LEU A 34 8.09 7.17 -1.40
CA LEU A 34 7.82 5.75 -1.63
C LEU A 34 6.60 5.26 -0.84
N TYR A 35 6.45 5.67 0.42
CA TYR A 35 5.25 5.37 1.19
C TYR A 35 3.99 5.98 0.61
N CYS A 36 4.03 7.25 0.19
CA CYS A 36 2.89 7.89 -0.46
C CYS A 36 2.46 7.14 -1.71
N VAL A 37 3.42 6.72 -2.54
CA VAL A 37 3.15 5.95 -3.76
C VAL A 37 2.60 4.57 -3.45
N PHE A 38 3.17 3.86 -2.46
CA PHE A 38 2.62 2.59 -1.99
C PHE A 38 1.17 2.73 -1.50
N VAL A 39 0.89 3.75 -0.67
CA VAL A 39 -0.45 4.03 -0.15
C VAL A 39 -1.42 4.32 -1.30
N MET A 40 -1.02 5.14 -2.28
CA MET A 40 -1.84 5.42 -3.47
C MET A 40 -2.16 4.14 -4.27
N VAL A 41 -1.21 3.21 -4.37
CA VAL A 41 -1.40 1.93 -5.09
C VAL A 41 -2.27 0.95 -4.30
N ILE A 42 -2.14 0.89 -2.98
CA ILE A 42 -2.84 -0.11 -2.17
C ILE A 42 -4.28 0.31 -1.85
N LEU A 43 -4.56 1.60 -1.67
CA LEU A 43 -5.87 2.14 -1.30
C LEU A 43 -7.04 1.61 -2.17
N PRO A 44 -6.94 1.57 -3.52
CA PRO A 44 -7.99 1.01 -4.37
C PRO A 44 -8.37 -0.44 -4.06
N THR A 45 -7.43 -1.21 -3.48
CA THR A 45 -7.67 -2.61 -3.07
C THR A 45 -8.75 -2.67 -1.97
N PHE A 46 -8.81 -1.67 -1.09
CA PHE A 46 -9.74 -1.62 0.04
C PHE A 46 -11.08 -0.96 -0.30
N THR A 47 -11.17 -0.17 -1.37
CA THR A 47 -12.35 0.66 -1.69
C THR A 47 -13.66 -0.14 -1.69
N LYS A 48 -13.70 -1.32 -2.34
CA LYS A 48 -14.93 -2.12 -2.42
C LYS A 48 -15.44 -2.52 -1.04
N VAL A 49 -14.56 -3.05 -0.19
CA VAL A 49 -14.91 -3.49 1.17
C VAL A 49 -15.25 -2.29 2.05
N ASN A 50 -14.50 -1.18 1.95
CA ASN A 50 -14.79 0.02 2.72
C ASN A 50 -16.18 0.58 2.39
N VAL A 51 -16.54 0.66 1.11
CA VAL A 51 -17.88 1.08 0.68
C VAL A 51 -18.95 0.13 1.22
N ALA A 52 -18.70 -1.18 1.20
CA ALA A 52 -19.65 -2.15 1.74
C ALA A 52 -19.84 -2.02 3.27
N LEU A 53 -18.76 -1.78 4.02
CA LEU A 53 -18.78 -1.61 5.47
C LEU A 53 -19.39 -0.27 5.91
N GLN A 54 -19.30 0.76 5.07
CA GLN A 54 -19.83 2.11 5.33
C GLN A 54 -21.28 2.29 4.87
N LYS A 55 -21.93 1.24 4.36
CA LYS A 55 -23.36 1.28 4.03
C LYS A 55 -24.19 1.21 5.30
N ASP A 56 -25.25 2.01 5.34
CA ASP A 56 -26.23 1.98 6.44
C ASP A 56 -27.00 0.65 6.49
N GLN A 57 -27.12 -0.04 5.36
CA GLN A 57 -27.82 -1.33 5.26
C GLN A 57 -26.91 -2.54 5.54
N PRO A 58 -27.43 -3.62 6.16
CA PRO A 58 -26.66 -4.82 6.42
C PRO A 58 -26.37 -5.61 5.14
N CYS A 59 -25.13 -5.59 4.68
CA CYS A 59 -24.67 -6.33 3.48
C CYS A 59 -23.96 -7.65 3.81
N ILE A 60 -24.34 -8.35 4.89
CA ILE A 60 -23.59 -9.53 5.39
C ILE A 60 -23.48 -10.65 4.35
N HIS A 61 -24.49 -10.79 3.49
CA HIS A 61 -24.58 -11.80 2.44
C HIS A 61 -23.51 -11.64 1.34
N THR A 62 -23.01 -10.43 1.10
CA THR A 62 -21.88 -10.19 0.17
C THR A 62 -20.57 -9.89 0.89
N LEU A 63 -20.65 -9.43 2.14
CA LEU A 63 -19.50 -8.94 2.89
C LEU A 63 -18.44 -10.03 3.10
N HIS A 64 -18.88 -11.27 3.37
CA HIS A 64 -17.96 -12.39 3.52
C HIS A 64 -17.09 -12.58 2.26
N ASP A 65 -17.72 -12.67 1.10
CA ASP A 65 -17.00 -12.91 -0.16
C ASP A 65 -16.12 -11.73 -0.55
N ASP A 66 -16.56 -10.51 -0.25
CA ASP A 66 -15.78 -9.29 -0.46
C ASP A 66 -14.53 -9.25 0.44
N LEU A 67 -14.66 -9.64 1.71
CA LEU A 67 -13.54 -9.76 2.64
C LEU A 67 -12.57 -10.87 2.24
N MET A 68 -13.09 -12.03 1.81
CA MET A 68 -12.25 -13.13 1.32
C MET A 68 -11.48 -12.75 0.06
N ASN A 69 -12.09 -12.00 -0.84
CA ASN A 69 -11.42 -11.50 -2.04
C ASN A 69 -10.38 -10.43 -1.70
N LEU A 70 -10.66 -9.53 -0.76
CA LEU A 70 -9.66 -8.58 -0.24
C LEU A 70 -8.47 -9.34 0.36
N TYR A 71 -8.74 -10.33 1.20
CA TYR A 71 -7.72 -11.14 1.84
C TYR A 71 -6.85 -11.87 0.80
N TYR A 72 -7.45 -12.49 -0.21
CA TYR A 72 -6.73 -13.09 -1.33
C TYR A 72 -5.84 -12.06 -2.06
N LYS A 73 -6.38 -10.88 -2.39
CA LYS A 73 -5.65 -9.80 -3.08
C LYS A 73 -4.46 -9.28 -2.29
N LEU A 74 -4.55 -9.28 -0.96
CA LEU A 74 -3.44 -8.94 -0.09
C LEU A 74 -2.41 -10.07 -0.10
N LEU A 75 -2.83 -11.32 0.09
CA LEU A 75 -1.91 -12.46 0.15
C LEU A 75 -1.10 -12.66 -1.13
N VAL A 76 -1.70 -12.51 -2.31
CA VAL A 76 -0.97 -12.70 -3.59
C VAL A 76 0.18 -11.71 -3.80
N ARG A 77 0.22 -10.60 -3.05
CA ARG A 77 1.34 -9.63 -3.12
C ARG A 77 2.61 -10.16 -2.45
N PHE A 78 2.47 -10.97 -1.39
CA PHE A 78 3.57 -11.44 -0.54
C PHE A 78 3.80 -12.95 -0.57
N ILE A 79 2.77 -13.73 -0.90
CA ILE A 79 2.77 -15.19 -0.87
C ILE A 79 2.78 -15.72 -2.30
N LYS A 80 3.58 -16.77 -2.54
CA LYS A 80 3.61 -17.47 -3.83
C LYS A 80 2.24 -18.09 -4.13
N SER A 81 1.75 -17.95 -5.36
CA SER A 81 0.46 -18.51 -5.78
C SER A 81 0.34 -20.02 -5.49
N ALA A 82 1.44 -20.76 -5.61
CA ALA A 82 1.49 -22.19 -5.29
C ALA A 82 1.19 -22.52 -3.81
N ALA A 83 1.45 -21.59 -2.88
CA ALA A 83 1.09 -21.75 -1.47
C ALA A 83 -0.36 -21.34 -1.17
N ILE A 84 -0.97 -20.51 -2.03
CA ILE A 84 -2.36 -20.04 -1.92
C ILE A 84 -3.35 -21.06 -2.50
N ILE A 85 -2.97 -21.75 -3.58
CA ILE A 85 -3.83 -22.73 -4.28
C ILE A 85 -3.91 -24.07 -3.53
N LYS A 86 -2.88 -24.42 -2.74
CA LYS A 86 -2.81 -25.70 -2.02
C LYS A 86 -3.87 -25.90 -0.93
N PRO A 87 -4.14 -24.94 -0.04
CA PRO A 87 -5.11 -25.15 1.03
C PRO A 87 -6.56 -24.97 0.53
N LYS A 88 -7.46 -25.82 1.04
CA LYS A 88 -8.90 -25.74 0.80
C LYS A 88 -9.53 -24.43 1.30
N TYR A 89 -8.93 -23.83 2.33
CA TYR A 89 -9.35 -22.55 2.90
C TYR A 89 -8.16 -21.59 2.95
N LEU A 90 -8.38 -20.36 2.49
CA LEU A 90 -7.38 -19.27 2.51
C LEU A 90 -6.79 -19.02 3.90
N PHE A 91 -7.58 -19.21 4.96
CA PHE A 91 -7.14 -19.05 6.35
C PHE A 91 -6.08 -20.07 6.80
N ASN A 92 -5.92 -21.18 6.09
CA ASN A 92 -4.98 -22.25 6.47
C ASN A 92 -3.58 -22.05 5.84
N ILE A 93 -3.35 -20.95 5.13
CA ILE A 93 -2.05 -20.66 4.55
C ILE A 93 -1.07 -20.37 5.69
N ASN A 94 0.06 -21.10 5.73
CA ASN A 94 1.11 -20.80 6.69
C ASN A 94 2.04 -19.71 6.13
N PHE A 95 1.81 -18.46 6.55
CA PHE A 95 2.59 -17.29 6.13
C PHE A 95 3.98 -17.24 6.78
N GLN A 96 4.20 -17.95 7.89
CA GLN A 96 5.47 -17.96 8.61
C GLN A 96 6.54 -18.80 7.90
N LYS A 97 6.13 -19.76 7.06
CA LYS A 97 7.06 -20.58 6.28
C LYS A 97 7.68 -19.75 5.16
N ALA A 98 8.98 -19.47 5.28
CA ALA A 98 9.77 -18.74 4.27
C ALA A 98 9.58 -19.26 2.84
N LYS A 99 9.44 -20.59 2.65
CA LYS A 99 9.19 -21.20 1.34
C LYS A 99 7.92 -20.72 0.64
N ASN A 100 6.91 -20.29 1.42
CA ASN A 100 5.63 -19.80 0.92
C ASN A 100 5.69 -18.31 0.58
N LYS A 101 6.63 -17.56 1.16
CA LYS A 101 6.83 -16.14 0.86
C LYS A 101 7.50 -15.97 -0.51
N LYS A 102 7.13 -14.90 -1.19
CA LYS A 102 7.83 -14.42 -2.38
C LYS A 102 9.23 -13.94 -1.99
N SER A 103 10.17 -14.02 -2.94
CA SER A 103 11.45 -13.34 -2.77
C SER A 103 11.21 -11.84 -2.83
N ASP A 104 12.09 -11.10 -2.16
CA ASP A 104 12.20 -9.65 -2.18
C ASP A 104 12.05 -9.07 -3.61
N ASP A 105 12.77 -9.64 -4.58
CA ASP A 105 12.73 -9.21 -5.99
C ASP A 105 11.40 -9.49 -6.72
N SER A 106 10.54 -10.33 -6.12
CA SER A 106 9.26 -10.76 -6.71
C SER A 106 8.04 -10.17 -6.01
N LEU A 107 8.26 -9.29 -5.01
CA LEU A 107 7.18 -8.58 -4.32
C LEU A 107 6.47 -7.61 -5.27
N VAL A 108 5.14 -7.59 -5.18
CA VAL A 108 4.30 -6.77 -6.07
C VAL A 108 3.96 -5.46 -5.36
N ILE A 109 4.90 -4.53 -5.43
CA ILE A 109 4.83 -3.21 -4.79
C ILE A 109 4.06 -2.18 -5.65
N GLY A 110 3.85 -2.50 -6.93
CA GLY A 110 3.28 -1.59 -7.94
C GLY A 110 4.36 -0.96 -8.80
N SER A 111 4.08 -0.77 -10.09
CA SER A 111 5.05 -0.31 -11.09
C SER A 111 5.67 1.04 -10.73
N SER A 112 4.86 2.00 -10.27
CA SER A 112 5.33 3.34 -9.88
C SER A 112 6.28 3.32 -8.68
N ALA A 113 6.05 2.42 -7.71
CA ALA A 113 6.95 2.26 -6.57
C ALA A 113 8.24 1.53 -6.96
N GLY A 114 8.16 0.57 -7.89
CA GLY A 114 9.32 -0.12 -8.45
C GLY A 114 10.27 0.82 -9.20
N VAL A 115 9.73 1.73 -10.02
CA VAL A 115 10.52 2.75 -10.72
C VAL A 115 11.23 3.67 -9.72
N LEU A 116 10.53 4.13 -8.67
CA LEU A 116 11.15 4.96 -7.64
C LEU A 116 12.26 4.23 -6.85
N LEU A 117 12.13 2.92 -6.62
CA LEU A 117 13.19 2.12 -5.98
C LEU A 117 14.44 1.98 -6.87
N GLN A 118 14.27 2.00 -8.19
CA GLN A 118 15.37 1.97 -9.16
C GLN A 118 16.04 3.34 -9.35
N ASP A 119 15.25 4.42 -9.34
CA ASP A 119 15.74 5.80 -9.56
C ASP A 119 16.35 6.47 -8.31
N SER A 120 16.18 5.90 -7.12
CA SER A 120 16.55 6.58 -5.88
C SER A 120 17.92 6.16 -5.33
N ASN A 121 18.68 7.18 -4.88
CA ASN A 121 19.82 7.07 -3.95
C ASN A 121 19.38 6.62 -2.54
N LEU A 122 18.40 5.71 -2.44
CA LEU A 122 17.98 5.10 -1.19
C LEU A 122 19.08 4.16 -0.70
N SER A 123 19.45 4.29 0.58
CA SER A 123 20.32 3.33 1.25
C SER A 123 19.76 1.91 1.11
N LEU A 124 20.64 0.90 1.06
CA LEU A 124 20.26 -0.51 1.03
C LEU A 124 19.29 -0.88 2.19
N GLU A 125 19.47 -0.20 3.34
CA GLU A 125 18.63 -0.33 4.53
C GLU A 125 17.20 0.17 4.29
N ASP A 126 17.03 1.29 3.59
CA ASP A 126 15.73 1.87 3.29
C ASP A 126 15.04 1.13 2.14
N LYS A 127 15.80 0.59 1.18
CA LYS A 127 15.28 -0.34 0.15
C LYS A 127 14.74 -1.61 0.80
N ARG A 128 15.46 -2.19 1.76
CA ARG A 128 14.99 -3.33 2.56
C ARG A 128 13.75 -2.99 3.39
N LYS A 129 13.74 -1.88 4.11
CA LYS A 129 12.57 -1.44 4.91
C LYS A 129 11.35 -1.16 4.04
N ALA A 130 11.54 -0.62 2.84
CA ALA A 130 10.47 -0.44 1.88
C ALA A 130 9.90 -1.79 1.44
N LEU A 131 10.76 -2.75 1.13
CA LEU A 131 10.35 -4.12 0.83
C LEU A 131 9.62 -4.81 1.99
N PHE A 132 10.01 -4.57 3.24
CA PHE A 132 9.30 -5.09 4.41
C PHE A 132 7.87 -4.56 4.55
N ILE A 133 7.56 -3.44 3.89
CA ILE A 133 6.25 -2.77 3.96
C ILE A 133 5.37 -3.14 2.75
N CYS A 134 5.93 -3.83 1.75
CA CYS A 134 5.29 -4.16 0.49
C CYS A 134 5.20 -5.65 0.22
#